data_AF-A0A818VTN7-F1
#
_entry.id   AF-A0A818VTN7-F1
#
_cell.length_a   1.000
_cell.length_b   1.000
_cell.length_c   1.000
_cell.angle_alpha   90.00
_cell.angle_beta   90.00
_cell.angle_gamma   90.00
#
_symmetry.space_group_name_H-M   'P 1'
#
loop_
_entity.id
_entity.type
_entity.pdbx_description
1 polymer ?
#
loop_
_entity_poly.entity_id
_entity_poly.type
_entity_poly.pdbx_seq_one_letter_code
_entity_poly.pdbx_strand_id
1 'polypeptide(L)'
;MDKKSLKSIASGSSSSTTTKPNKSSSAAAEPTTVVSRSGTIPRPVHRVIENFLFVWLDANINETKEDFKNSLKQLRHLGASITTFTDAEECFKFLSEIKKEKIFIIVSGALGRQVAPEMQAMPQLESIYVFCGNKSYHEEWAKTIPKVKGVYTDIKPICQALEIDRAMISISFNGLNPLFMYTQLLKEALFEIEDDDKKSIKAFVDYYREQNDIPKGQLKQVEREYRNHAAIWWYTVETFIYSMINRGLRQMDVNIIFNMGFFVCHLHNHIAKLHREQKGHNMPTKFQIFRGQGLSMEDFEKMKTTKGGLRSFNNFLSTSRDRKISPENFARPATQNLTLVSILFVMANDTAICSNSSTPFAEVSKVGYYKDQEEEILFTTRKIFRIDRTERVEDKHTDRLWQVNLNMIGNLENVKP
;
A
#
# COMPACT_ATOMS: atom_id res chain seq x y z
N MET A 1 -38.68 -51.27 22.71
CA MET A 1 -40.00 -50.61 22.56
C MET A 1 -39.95 -49.84 21.25
N ASP A 2 -40.18 -50.52 20.13
CA ASP A 2 -41.50 -50.71 19.47
C ASP A 2 -42.11 -49.37 19.04
N LYS A 3 -42.56 -49.11 17.81
CA LYS A 3 -42.71 -49.93 16.59
C LYS A 3 -43.32 -49.04 15.50
N LYS A 4 -42.87 -49.20 14.24
CA LYS A 4 -43.65 -49.40 12.99
C LYS A 4 -42.90 -48.75 11.80
N SER A 5 -42.31 -49.48 10.83
CA SER A 5 -42.84 -50.53 9.91
C SER A 5 -43.74 -49.93 8.81
N LEU A 6 -43.67 -50.23 7.51
CA LEU A 6 -42.84 -51.08 6.61
C LEU A 6 -43.36 -50.86 5.17
N LYS A 7 -42.50 -51.08 4.16
CA LYS A 7 -42.78 -51.63 2.79
C LYS A 7 -43.64 -50.80 1.81
N SER A 8 -43.40 -50.82 0.49
CA SER A 8 -43.20 -51.99 -0.38
C SER A 8 -42.34 -51.77 -1.64
N ILE A 9 -42.04 -52.90 -2.29
CA ILE A 9 -41.20 -53.18 -3.46
C ILE A 9 -42.12 -53.68 -4.60
N ALA A 10 -41.81 -53.38 -5.87
CA ALA A 10 -42.01 -54.20 -7.08
C ALA A 10 -41.68 -53.31 -8.32
N SER A 11 -40.70 -53.56 -9.22
CA SER A 11 -40.33 -54.71 -10.08
C SER A 11 -41.04 -54.75 -11.46
N GLY A 12 -40.24 -54.81 -12.53
CA GLY A 12 -40.58 -55.30 -13.89
C GLY A 12 -40.62 -54.21 -14.97
N SER A 13 -39.61 -54.04 -15.85
CA SER A 13 -39.33 -54.78 -17.13
C SER A 13 -40.52 -54.77 -18.09
N SER A 14 -40.48 -54.48 -19.39
CA SER A 14 -39.51 -54.45 -20.51
C SER A 14 -40.30 -53.87 -21.72
N SER A 15 -39.77 -53.31 -22.80
CA SER A 15 -38.97 -53.96 -23.84
C SER A 15 -38.58 -52.97 -24.98
N SER A 16 -37.39 -53.22 -25.56
CA SER A 16 -36.94 -53.12 -26.97
C SER A 16 -37.62 -52.12 -27.94
N THR A 17 -36.90 -51.35 -28.76
CA THR A 17 -36.22 -51.89 -29.95
C THR A 17 -34.96 -51.13 -30.41
N THR A 18 -34.04 -51.93 -30.94
CA THR A 18 -32.77 -51.70 -31.65
C THR A 18 -32.86 -50.91 -32.96
N THR A 19 -31.85 -50.09 -33.27
CA THR A 19 -31.15 -50.09 -34.59
C THR A 19 -29.86 -49.25 -34.61
N LYS A 20 -28.81 -49.84 -35.18
CA LYS A 20 -27.55 -49.27 -35.74
C LYS A 20 -27.23 -50.17 -36.95
N PRO A 21 -26.26 -49.88 -37.84
CA PRO A 21 -25.68 -48.61 -38.35
C PRO A 21 -25.51 -48.63 -39.90
N ASN A 22 -25.12 -47.53 -40.57
CA ASN A 22 -24.01 -47.55 -41.56
C ASN A 22 -23.63 -46.20 -42.19
N LYS A 23 -22.34 -46.15 -42.56
CA LYS A 23 -21.52 -45.14 -43.26
C LYS A 23 -22.07 -44.83 -44.67
N SER A 24 -21.82 -43.69 -45.33
CA SER A 24 -20.50 -43.20 -45.79
C SER A 24 -20.68 -41.93 -46.65
N SER A 25 -19.75 -40.98 -46.58
CA SER A 25 -19.16 -40.37 -47.79
C SER A 25 -17.83 -39.69 -47.42
N SER A 26 -16.84 -39.90 -48.27
CA SER A 26 -15.46 -39.44 -48.16
C SER A 26 -15.25 -38.18 -49.01
N ALA A 27 -14.47 -37.22 -48.51
CA ALA A 27 -13.69 -36.33 -49.37
C ALA A 27 -12.42 -35.82 -48.65
N ALA A 28 -11.29 -36.17 -49.25
CA ALA A 28 -9.96 -35.54 -49.27
C ALA A 28 -9.32 -35.01 -47.97
N ALA A 29 -8.21 -35.64 -47.61
CA ALA A 29 -7.27 -35.23 -46.58
C ALA A 29 -6.09 -34.44 -47.19
N GLU A 30 -5.73 -33.32 -46.57
CA GLU A 30 -4.40 -32.72 -46.60
C GLU A 30 -3.78 -32.81 -45.19
N PRO A 31 -2.44 -32.96 -45.06
CA PRO A 31 -1.83 -33.43 -43.82
C PRO A 31 -1.76 -32.32 -42.77
N THR A 32 -2.52 -32.48 -41.69
CA THR A 32 -2.40 -31.62 -40.50
C THR A 32 -1.17 -32.04 -39.71
N THR A 33 -0.15 -31.18 -39.72
CA THR A 33 1.03 -31.29 -38.85
C THR A 33 0.58 -31.07 -37.40
N VAL A 34 0.67 -32.12 -36.59
CA VAL A 34 0.42 -32.05 -35.15
C VAL A 34 1.57 -31.29 -34.50
N VAL A 35 1.38 -30.01 -34.22
CA VAL A 35 2.22 -29.28 -33.26
C VAL A 35 1.56 -29.40 -31.89
N SER A 36 2.08 -30.32 -31.09
CA SER A 36 1.85 -30.41 -29.65
C SER A 36 2.34 -29.14 -28.96
N ARG A 37 1.48 -28.12 -28.85
CA ARG A 37 1.70 -27.01 -27.92
C ARG A 37 1.26 -27.45 -26.53
N SER A 38 2.23 -27.92 -25.76
CA SER A 38 2.24 -27.82 -24.30
C SER A 38 1.89 -26.37 -23.92
N GLY A 39 0.62 -26.13 -23.62
CA GLY A 39 0.16 -24.87 -23.05
C GLY A 39 0.66 -24.80 -21.62
N THR A 40 1.84 -24.20 -21.43
CA THR A 40 2.27 -23.69 -20.13
C THR A 40 1.20 -22.72 -19.65
N ILE A 41 0.45 -23.15 -18.63
CA ILE A 41 -0.43 -22.28 -17.85
C ILE A 41 0.44 -21.10 -17.39
N PRO A 42 0.10 -19.84 -17.73
CA PRO A 42 0.83 -18.69 -17.21
C PRO A 42 0.75 -18.74 -15.69
N ARG A 43 1.91 -18.79 -15.02
CA ARG A 43 1.97 -18.64 -13.56
C ARG A 43 1.34 -17.29 -13.18
N PRO A 44 0.60 -17.20 -12.05
CA PRO A 44 0.00 -15.95 -11.61
C PRO A 44 1.09 -14.90 -11.47
N VAL A 45 0.90 -13.75 -12.10
CA VAL A 45 1.74 -12.56 -11.88
C VAL A 45 1.63 -12.25 -10.38
N HIS A 46 2.71 -12.41 -9.63
CA HIS A 46 2.79 -12.02 -8.21
C HIS A 46 2.41 -10.54 -8.10
N ARG A 47 1.17 -10.22 -7.72
CA ARG A 47 0.67 -8.85 -7.61
C ARG A 47 0.65 -8.46 -6.15
N VAL A 48 1.86 -8.23 -5.67
CA VAL A 48 2.21 -7.49 -4.45
C VAL A 48 1.18 -6.42 -4.17
N ILE A 49 0.78 -6.23 -2.92
CA ILE A 49 -0.26 -5.26 -2.49
C ILE A 49 0.34 -3.94 -2.01
N GLU A 50 1.66 -3.92 -1.87
CA GLU A 50 2.43 -2.76 -1.45
C GLU A 50 3.30 -2.27 -2.63
N ASN A 51 3.67 -0.98 -2.68
CA ASN A 51 4.45 -0.41 -3.79
C ASN A 51 5.84 -1.04 -3.98
N PHE A 52 6.11 -2.07 -3.18
CA PHE A 52 7.37 -2.74 -3.05
C PHE A 52 7.17 -4.18 -2.60
N LEU A 53 8.16 -5.02 -2.88
CA LEU A 53 8.30 -6.37 -2.39
C LEU A 53 9.26 -6.41 -1.22
N PHE A 54 8.92 -7.22 -0.22
CA PHE A 54 9.91 -7.69 0.74
C PHE A 54 10.42 -9.05 0.34
N VAL A 55 11.73 -9.11 0.16
CA VAL A 55 12.45 -10.35 -0.12
C VAL A 55 13.37 -10.65 1.06
N TRP A 56 13.43 -11.89 1.49
CA TRP A 56 14.42 -12.34 2.48
C TRP A 56 15.25 -13.46 1.89
N LEU A 57 16.54 -13.20 1.63
CA LEU A 57 17.51 -14.16 1.14
C LEU A 57 18.46 -14.59 2.27
N ASP A 58 18.34 -15.83 2.72
CA ASP A 58 19.28 -16.44 3.67
C ASP A 58 19.34 -17.96 3.45
N ALA A 59 20.55 -18.48 3.19
CA ALA A 59 20.80 -19.90 2.98
C ALA A 59 20.37 -20.77 4.17
N ASN A 60 20.25 -20.19 5.36
CA ASN A 60 19.90 -20.89 6.60
C ASN A 60 18.45 -20.67 7.03
N ILE A 61 17.57 -20.15 6.14
CA ILE A 61 16.14 -20.04 6.46
C ILE A 61 15.61 -21.40 6.84
N ASN A 62 15.08 -21.46 8.06
CA ASN A 62 14.45 -22.64 8.60
C ASN A 62 13.12 -22.25 9.23
N GLU A 63 12.03 -22.57 8.53
CA GLU A 63 10.66 -22.25 8.93
C GLU A 63 10.24 -22.91 10.25
N THR A 64 10.98 -23.91 10.72
CA THR A 64 10.68 -24.60 11.99
C THR A 64 11.28 -23.89 13.21
N LYS A 65 12.30 -23.05 13.03
CA LYS A 65 12.97 -22.33 14.13
C LYS A 65 12.10 -21.20 14.67
N GLU A 66 12.00 -21.12 15.99
CA GLU A 66 11.15 -20.14 16.68
C GLU A 66 11.62 -18.69 16.44
N ASP A 67 12.92 -18.44 16.43
CA ASP A 67 13.48 -17.11 16.17
C ASP A 67 13.16 -16.60 14.76
N PHE A 68 13.19 -17.51 13.77
CA PHE A 68 12.79 -17.19 12.41
C PHE A 68 11.29 -16.91 12.33
N LYS A 69 10.44 -17.75 12.96
CA LYS A 69 8.99 -17.51 13.03
C LYS A 69 8.66 -16.17 13.69
N ASN A 70 9.35 -15.82 14.77
CA ASN A 70 9.16 -14.56 15.48
C ASN A 70 9.60 -13.36 14.63
N SER A 71 10.71 -13.47 13.91
CA SER A 71 11.17 -12.43 13.01
C SER A 71 10.23 -12.24 11.81
N LEU A 72 9.81 -13.35 11.21
CA LEU A 72 8.85 -13.35 10.12
C LEU A 72 7.48 -12.83 10.56
N LYS A 73 7.03 -13.11 11.79
CA LYS A 73 5.80 -12.56 12.37
C LYS A 73 5.88 -11.04 12.53
N GLN A 74 7.01 -10.53 12.98
CA GLN A 74 7.24 -9.08 13.10
C GLN A 74 7.25 -8.40 11.74
N LEU A 75 7.93 -8.96 10.75
CA LEU A 75 7.90 -8.43 9.39
C LEU A 75 6.51 -8.55 8.74
N ARG A 76 5.77 -9.63 8.99
CA ARG A 76 4.38 -9.79 8.49
C ARG A 76 3.41 -8.80 9.12
N HIS A 77 3.70 -8.27 10.30
CA HIS A 77 2.91 -7.22 10.91
C HIS A 77 2.91 -5.93 10.07
N LEU A 78 3.95 -5.76 9.25
CA LEU A 78 4.02 -4.67 8.28
C LEU A 78 2.94 -4.79 7.19
N GLY A 79 2.24 -5.91 7.01
CA GLY A 79 1.19 -6.04 5.99
C GLY A 79 1.70 -6.37 4.59
N ALA A 80 3.00 -6.65 4.46
CA ALA A 80 3.63 -7.10 3.23
C ALA A 80 3.57 -8.63 3.06
N SER A 81 3.42 -9.08 1.82
CA SER A 81 3.86 -10.43 1.43
C SER A 81 5.39 -10.46 1.41
N ILE A 82 5.98 -11.36 2.20
CA ILE A 82 7.43 -11.57 2.25
C ILE A 82 7.74 -12.84 1.48
N THR A 83 8.54 -12.70 0.43
CA THR A 83 9.05 -13.84 -0.34
C THR A 83 10.43 -14.22 0.19
N THR A 84 10.61 -15.48 0.55
CA THR A 84 11.86 -15.99 1.13
C THR A 84 12.61 -16.85 0.13
N PHE A 85 13.93 -16.72 0.08
CA PHE A 85 14.81 -17.53 -0.76
C PHE A 85 15.97 -18.09 0.09
N THR A 86 16.30 -19.35 -0.15
CA THR A 86 17.52 -19.99 0.39
C THR A 86 18.63 -20.02 -0.65
N ASP A 87 18.29 -19.88 -1.93
CA ASP A 87 19.22 -19.86 -3.05
C ASP A 87 19.34 -18.46 -3.67
N ALA A 88 20.57 -18.05 -3.95
CA ALA A 88 20.84 -16.72 -4.49
C ALA A 88 20.41 -16.61 -5.96
N GLU A 89 20.66 -17.62 -6.80
CA GLU A 89 20.35 -17.58 -8.23
C GLU A 89 18.83 -17.51 -8.47
N GLU A 90 18.06 -18.30 -7.72
CA GLU A 90 16.59 -18.23 -7.74
C GLU A 90 16.07 -16.85 -7.31
N CYS A 91 16.69 -16.26 -6.27
CA CYS A 91 16.37 -14.90 -5.84
C CYS A 91 16.67 -13.90 -6.96
N PHE A 92 17.86 -13.93 -7.58
CA PHE A 92 18.23 -13.03 -8.68
C PHE A 92 17.25 -13.13 -9.85
N LYS A 93 16.88 -14.35 -10.24
CA LYS A 93 15.91 -14.59 -11.31
C LYS A 93 14.57 -13.94 -10.98
N PHE A 94 14.05 -14.17 -9.77
CA PHE A 94 12.80 -13.55 -9.32
C PHE A 94 12.88 -12.00 -9.34
N LEU A 95 13.97 -11.43 -8.81
CA LEU A 95 14.20 -9.99 -8.80
C LEU A 95 14.21 -9.39 -10.21
N SER A 96 14.80 -10.10 -11.19
CA SER A 96 14.92 -9.65 -12.58
C SER A 96 13.58 -9.62 -13.33
N GLU A 97 12.61 -10.43 -12.92
CA GLU A 97 11.28 -10.51 -13.54
C GLU A 97 10.36 -9.34 -13.10
N ILE A 98 10.69 -8.68 -11.99
CA ILE A 98 9.92 -7.57 -11.41
C ILE A 98 10.28 -6.27 -12.11
N LYS A 99 9.27 -5.63 -12.72
CA LYS A 99 9.47 -4.42 -13.55
C LYS A 99 8.86 -3.15 -12.97
N LYS A 100 7.84 -3.25 -12.12
CA LYS A 100 7.04 -2.08 -11.70
C LYS A 100 7.21 -1.79 -10.21
N GLU A 101 7.38 -2.82 -9.41
CA GLU A 101 7.42 -2.76 -7.96
C GLU A 101 8.85 -2.44 -7.49
N LYS A 102 8.96 -1.63 -6.44
CA LYS A 102 10.24 -1.46 -5.74
C LYS A 102 10.58 -2.72 -4.95
N ILE A 103 11.84 -2.91 -4.60
CA ILE A 103 12.22 -4.10 -3.84
C ILE A 103 13.07 -3.68 -2.66
N PHE A 104 12.72 -4.21 -1.50
CA PHE A 104 13.50 -4.13 -0.28
C PHE A 104 13.90 -5.56 0.09
N ILE A 105 15.20 -5.81 0.22
CA ILE A 105 15.71 -7.15 0.50
C ILE A 105 16.41 -7.20 1.85
N ILE A 106 16.10 -8.23 2.62
CA ILE A 106 16.85 -8.64 3.81
C ILE A 106 17.79 -9.77 3.38
N VAL A 107 19.08 -9.62 3.62
CA VAL A 107 20.09 -10.62 3.28
C VAL A 107 20.85 -11.06 4.52
N SER A 108 21.25 -12.33 4.59
CA SER A 108 22.20 -12.76 5.62
C SER A 108 23.54 -12.06 5.43
N GLY A 109 24.35 -11.96 6.49
CA GLY A 109 25.68 -11.35 6.39
C GLY A 109 26.57 -12.02 5.33
N ALA A 110 26.57 -13.36 5.30
CA ALA A 110 27.40 -14.13 4.38
C ALA A 110 26.96 -13.97 2.92
N LEU A 111 25.67 -14.17 2.64
CA LEU A 111 25.14 -14.00 1.28
C LEU A 111 25.18 -12.54 0.85
N GLY A 112 24.86 -11.61 1.74
CA GLY A 112 24.87 -10.17 1.48
C GLY A 112 26.21 -9.69 0.92
N ARG A 113 27.34 -10.16 1.47
CA ARG A 113 28.66 -9.81 0.95
C ARG A 113 28.89 -10.28 -0.49
N GLN A 114 28.29 -11.40 -0.87
CA GLN A 114 28.42 -11.98 -2.21
C GLN A 114 27.48 -11.30 -3.22
N VAL A 115 26.21 -11.10 -2.84
CA VAL A 115 25.15 -10.70 -3.77
C VAL A 115 24.94 -9.19 -3.87
N ALA A 116 25.20 -8.43 -2.79
CA ALA A 116 24.92 -6.99 -2.76
C ALA A 116 25.67 -6.19 -3.84
N PRO A 117 26.94 -6.50 -4.21
CA PRO A 117 27.65 -5.79 -5.27
C PRO A 117 26.97 -5.88 -6.65
N GLU A 118 26.31 -7.00 -6.95
CA GLU A 118 25.60 -7.21 -8.22
C GLU A 118 24.18 -6.65 -8.14
N MET A 119 23.48 -6.92 -7.03
CA MET A 119 22.12 -6.43 -6.78
C MET A 119 22.00 -4.91 -6.82
N GLN A 120 23.06 -4.18 -6.45
CA GLN A 120 23.00 -2.71 -6.45
C GLN A 120 22.71 -2.10 -7.84
N ALA A 121 23.05 -2.81 -8.92
CA ALA A 121 22.80 -2.35 -10.29
C ALA A 121 21.32 -2.43 -10.71
N MET A 122 20.48 -3.15 -9.96
CA MET A 122 19.07 -3.34 -10.30
C MET A 122 18.25 -2.08 -10.01
N PRO A 123 17.63 -1.42 -11.00
CA PRO A 123 16.89 -0.16 -10.79
C PRO A 123 15.65 -0.30 -9.88
N GLN A 124 15.03 -1.48 -9.86
CA GLN A 124 13.88 -1.80 -9.01
C GLN A 124 14.26 -2.04 -7.54
N LEU A 125 15.53 -2.37 -7.25
CA LEU A 125 15.99 -2.57 -5.88
C LEU A 125 16.26 -1.22 -5.21
N GLU A 126 15.54 -0.94 -4.12
CA GLU A 126 15.58 0.31 -3.39
C GLU A 126 16.59 0.24 -2.22
N SER A 127 16.48 -0.79 -1.38
CA SER A 127 17.34 -0.96 -0.21
C SER A 127 17.68 -2.42 0.07
N ILE A 128 18.88 -2.61 0.62
CA ILE A 128 19.39 -3.88 1.14
C ILE A 128 19.60 -3.72 2.65
N TYR A 129 19.07 -4.66 3.42
CA TYR A 129 19.21 -4.75 4.87
C TYR A 129 19.99 -6.01 5.21
N VAL A 130 21.14 -5.88 5.88
CA VAL A 130 21.93 -7.04 6.27
C VAL A 130 21.52 -7.49 7.67
N PHE A 131 21.00 -8.71 7.80
CA PHE A 131 20.61 -9.31 9.07
C PHE A 131 21.59 -10.42 9.45
N CYS A 132 22.36 -10.23 10.52
CA CYS A 132 23.38 -11.19 10.93
C CYS A 132 23.73 -11.06 12.42
N GLY A 133 24.25 -12.14 13.02
CA GLY A 133 24.71 -12.11 14.41
C GLY A 133 26.03 -11.35 14.62
N ASN A 134 26.84 -11.17 13.57
CA ASN A 134 28.16 -10.53 13.66
C ASN A 134 28.19 -9.22 12.86
N LYS A 135 27.61 -8.16 13.45
CA LYS A 135 27.50 -6.85 12.83
C LYS A 135 28.85 -6.27 12.41
N SER A 136 29.84 -6.26 13.31
CA SER A 136 31.15 -5.64 13.08
C SER A 136 31.88 -6.25 11.88
N TYR A 137 31.75 -7.56 11.66
CA TYR A 137 32.36 -8.23 10.51
C TYR A 137 31.76 -7.79 9.16
N HIS A 138 30.48 -7.40 9.14
CA HIS A 138 29.79 -7.04 7.89
C HIS A 138 29.64 -5.54 7.65
N GLU A 139 29.87 -4.70 8.65
CA GLU A 139 29.70 -3.24 8.53
C GLU A 139 30.64 -2.59 7.52
N GLU A 140 31.88 -3.05 7.41
CA GLU A 140 32.90 -2.38 6.60
C GLU A 140 32.56 -2.44 5.11
N TRP A 141 32.23 -3.63 4.58
CA TRP A 141 31.81 -3.77 3.18
C TRP A 141 30.40 -3.26 2.94
N ALA A 142 29.50 -3.32 3.95
CA ALA A 142 28.15 -2.79 3.80
C ALA A 142 28.17 -1.29 3.48
N LYS A 143 29.06 -0.53 4.13
CA LYS A 143 29.21 0.92 3.90
C LYS A 143 29.68 1.28 2.49
N THR A 144 30.35 0.36 1.79
CA THR A 144 30.84 0.64 0.43
C THR A 144 29.75 0.50 -0.64
N ILE A 145 28.58 -0.04 -0.29
CA ILE A 145 27.48 -0.29 -1.23
C ILE A 145 26.33 0.67 -0.92
N PRO A 146 26.04 1.67 -1.79
CA PRO A 146 25.08 2.74 -1.49
C PRO A 146 23.66 2.27 -1.16
N LYS A 147 23.22 1.13 -1.69
CA LYS A 147 21.90 0.57 -1.43
C LYS A 147 21.80 -0.20 -0.12
N VAL A 148 22.92 -0.51 0.54
CA VAL A 148 22.90 -1.15 1.86
C VAL A 148 22.60 -0.10 2.93
N LYS A 149 21.46 -0.24 3.61
CA LYS A 149 20.99 0.75 4.60
C LYS A 149 21.52 0.48 6.00
N GLY A 150 21.98 -0.73 6.26
CA GLY A 150 22.63 -1.05 7.53
C GLY A 150 22.83 -2.53 7.75
N VAL A 151 23.55 -2.82 8.84
CA VAL A 151 23.78 -4.16 9.38
C VAL A 151 23.14 -4.25 10.75
N TYR A 152 22.30 -5.25 10.94
CA TYR A 152 21.42 -5.40 12.09
C TYR A 152 21.51 -6.80 12.69
N THR A 153 21.49 -6.85 14.01
CA THR A 153 21.47 -8.09 14.81
C THR A 153 20.07 -8.43 15.33
N ASP A 154 19.12 -7.50 15.21
CA ASP A 154 17.71 -7.65 15.58
C ASP A 154 16.85 -7.24 14.38
N ILE A 155 15.67 -7.85 14.26
CA ILE A 155 14.70 -7.59 13.20
C ILE A 155 13.90 -6.30 13.45
N LYS A 156 13.70 -5.90 14.71
CA LYS A 156 12.89 -4.71 15.06
C LYS A 156 13.40 -3.43 14.40
N PRO A 157 14.71 -3.11 14.44
CA PRO A 157 15.21 -1.92 13.76
C PRO A 157 15.08 -2.02 12.23
N ILE A 158 15.10 -3.23 11.66
CA ILE A 158 14.80 -3.44 10.24
C ILE A 158 13.32 -3.10 10.00
N CYS A 159 12.39 -3.61 10.80
CA CYS A 159 10.96 -3.28 10.66
C CYS A 159 10.71 -1.77 10.70
N GLN A 160 11.35 -1.05 11.63
CA GLN A 160 11.25 0.41 11.74
C GLN A 160 11.79 1.11 10.48
N ALA A 161 12.99 0.73 10.02
CA ALA A 161 13.58 1.27 8.79
C ALA A 161 12.68 1.00 7.58
N LEU A 162 12.07 -0.19 7.52
CA LEU A 162 11.11 -0.55 6.49
C LEU A 162 9.85 0.31 6.56
N GLU A 163 9.22 0.52 7.72
CA GLU A 163 8.04 1.38 7.87
C GLU A 163 8.27 2.80 7.35
N ILE A 164 9.47 3.33 7.60
CA ILE A 164 9.91 4.64 7.13
C ILE A 164 9.99 4.63 5.60
N ASP A 165 10.72 3.67 5.02
CA ASP A 165 10.84 3.54 3.57
C ASP A 165 9.45 3.34 2.90
N ARG A 166 8.50 2.68 3.59
CA ARG A 166 7.11 2.46 3.14
C ARG A 166 6.26 3.73 3.11
N ALA A 167 6.34 4.54 4.16
CA ALA A 167 5.64 5.82 4.27
C ALA A 167 6.06 6.80 3.15
N MET A 168 7.24 6.56 2.56
CA MET A 168 7.90 7.46 1.64
C MET A 168 7.60 7.27 0.16
N ILE A 169 7.16 6.08 -0.24
CA ILE A 169 6.62 5.85 -1.60
C ILE A 169 5.24 6.53 -1.75
N SER A 170 4.88 7.42 -0.81
CA SER A 170 3.58 8.06 -0.71
C SER A 170 3.39 9.30 -1.58
N ILE A 171 4.41 9.77 -2.31
CA ILE A 171 4.34 11.12 -2.88
C ILE A 171 4.63 11.07 -4.38
N SER A 172 3.65 11.52 -5.17
CA SER A 172 3.86 11.79 -6.60
C SER A 172 4.21 13.27 -6.77
N PHE A 173 5.42 13.57 -7.27
CA PHE A 173 5.91 14.92 -7.52
C PHE A 173 5.54 15.44 -8.89
N ASN A 174 4.24 15.46 -9.19
CA ASN A 174 3.77 16.10 -10.40
C ASN A 174 2.80 17.21 -10.00
N GLY A 175 3.15 18.48 -10.26
CA GLY A 175 2.17 19.58 -10.20
C GLY A 175 0.92 19.22 -11.01
N LEU A 176 -0.23 19.83 -10.72
CA LEU A 176 -1.58 19.49 -11.24
C LEU A 176 -1.57 18.61 -12.51
N ASN A 177 -1.36 17.31 -12.30
CA ASN A 177 -1.18 16.35 -13.39
C ASN A 177 -2.57 16.05 -13.98
N PRO A 178 -2.72 15.71 -15.27
CA PRO A 178 -3.94 15.08 -15.80
C PRO A 178 -4.54 13.98 -14.89
N LEU A 179 -3.70 13.33 -14.07
CA LEU A 179 -4.08 12.44 -12.97
C LEU A 179 -5.14 13.02 -12.02
N PHE A 180 -5.09 14.31 -11.72
CA PHE A 180 -6.09 14.98 -10.90
C PHE A 180 -7.48 14.86 -11.56
N MET A 181 -7.57 15.07 -12.88
CA MET A 181 -8.82 14.90 -13.63
C MET A 181 -9.27 13.43 -13.68
N TYR A 182 -8.34 12.48 -13.84
CA TYR A 182 -8.69 11.05 -13.79
C TYR A 182 -9.22 10.63 -12.42
N THR A 183 -8.60 11.11 -11.33
CA THR A 183 -9.15 10.88 -10.00
C THR A 183 -10.49 11.59 -9.82
N GLN A 184 -10.73 12.73 -10.50
CA GLN A 184 -12.02 13.44 -10.53
C GLN A 184 -13.13 12.51 -11.02
N LEU A 185 -12.97 12.04 -12.26
CA LEU A 185 -13.90 11.15 -12.95
C LEU A 185 -14.06 9.81 -12.21
N LEU A 186 -12.97 9.27 -11.65
CA LEU A 186 -13.02 7.98 -10.95
C LEU A 186 -13.89 8.04 -9.69
N LYS A 187 -13.84 9.12 -8.91
CA LYS A 187 -14.78 9.26 -7.79
C LYS A 187 -16.20 9.43 -8.30
N GLU A 188 -16.43 10.25 -9.32
CA GLU A 188 -17.79 10.44 -9.83
C GLU A 188 -18.38 9.10 -10.27
N ALA A 189 -17.62 8.31 -11.03
CA ALA A 189 -17.99 6.95 -11.41
C ALA A 189 -18.17 6.00 -10.22
N LEU A 190 -17.27 6.02 -9.23
CA LEU A 190 -17.38 5.18 -8.03
C LEU A 190 -18.61 5.53 -7.18
N PHE A 191 -19.09 6.78 -7.23
CA PHE A 191 -20.25 7.25 -6.48
C PHE A 191 -21.58 6.94 -7.17
N GLU A 192 -21.55 6.58 -8.46
CA GLU A 192 -22.71 6.10 -9.20
C GLU A 192 -22.96 4.59 -9.02
N ILE A 193 -21.98 3.85 -8.49
CA ILE A 193 -22.12 2.42 -8.23
C ILE A 193 -23.10 2.21 -7.06
N GLU A 194 -24.15 1.42 -7.29
CA GLU A 194 -25.06 1.00 -6.22
C GLU A 194 -24.29 0.21 -5.15
N ASP A 195 -24.36 0.69 -3.92
CA ASP A 195 -23.64 0.12 -2.80
C ASP A 195 -24.37 -1.11 -2.23
N ASP A 196 -24.18 -2.28 -2.86
CA ASP A 196 -24.40 -3.57 -2.18
C ASP A 196 -23.15 -3.94 -1.40
N ASP A 197 -23.13 -3.29 -0.27
CA ASP A 197 -22.05 -3.15 0.67
C ASP A 197 -21.61 -4.54 1.23
N LYS A 198 -22.50 -5.55 1.27
CA LYS A 198 -22.13 -6.96 1.61
C LYS A 198 -21.50 -7.69 0.43
N LYS A 199 -22.05 -7.54 -0.78
CA LYS A 199 -21.50 -8.17 -1.99
C LYS A 199 -20.12 -7.62 -2.30
N SER A 200 -19.91 -6.31 -2.16
CA SER A 200 -18.63 -5.64 -2.42
C SER A 200 -17.51 -6.16 -1.51
N ILE A 201 -17.76 -6.25 -0.19
CA ILE A 201 -16.77 -6.81 0.75
C ILE A 201 -16.48 -8.27 0.44
N LYS A 202 -17.51 -9.08 0.13
CA LYS A 202 -17.32 -10.49 -0.21
C LYS A 202 -16.48 -10.65 -1.49
N ALA A 203 -16.80 -9.91 -2.54
CA ALA A 203 -16.06 -9.92 -3.80
C ALA A 203 -14.60 -9.51 -3.60
N PHE A 204 -14.36 -8.48 -2.80
CA PHE A 204 -13.02 -8.05 -2.40
C PHE A 204 -12.24 -9.18 -1.70
N VAL A 205 -12.84 -9.81 -0.69
CA VAL A 205 -12.20 -10.89 0.07
C VAL A 205 -11.92 -12.11 -0.82
N ASP A 206 -12.87 -12.51 -1.65
CA ASP A 206 -12.70 -13.65 -2.56
C ASP A 206 -11.58 -13.39 -3.58
N TYR A 207 -11.55 -12.20 -4.20
CA TYR A 207 -10.50 -11.81 -5.13
C TYR A 207 -9.10 -11.96 -4.52
N TYR A 208 -8.88 -11.36 -3.35
CA TYR A 208 -7.56 -11.38 -2.71
C TYR A 208 -7.21 -12.71 -2.04
N ARG A 209 -8.21 -13.55 -1.74
CA ARG A 209 -7.98 -14.93 -1.27
C ARG A 209 -7.33 -15.78 -2.36
N GLU A 210 -7.65 -15.55 -3.63
CA GLU A 210 -7.06 -16.26 -4.77
C GLU A 210 -5.63 -15.79 -5.08
N GLN A 211 -5.33 -14.50 -4.87
CA GLN A 211 -4.01 -13.95 -5.19
C GLN A 211 -2.92 -14.30 -4.16
N ASN A 212 -3.30 -14.73 -2.93
CA ASN A 212 -2.39 -15.03 -1.81
C ASN A 212 -1.46 -13.87 -1.36
N ASP A 213 -1.71 -12.64 -1.81
CA ASP A 213 -0.90 -11.48 -1.46
C ASP A 213 -1.21 -10.92 -0.06
N ILE A 214 -2.38 -11.24 0.51
CA ILE A 214 -2.80 -10.81 1.85
C ILE A 214 -2.77 -11.98 2.82
N PRO A 215 -2.22 -11.81 4.03
CA PRO A 215 -2.33 -12.83 5.07
C PRO A 215 -3.79 -13.23 5.29
N LYS A 216 -4.09 -14.53 5.19
CA LYS A 216 -5.46 -15.08 5.33
C LYS A 216 -6.16 -14.63 6.62
N GLY A 217 -5.41 -14.41 7.70
CA GLY A 217 -5.93 -13.87 8.96
C GLY A 217 -6.50 -12.45 8.82
N GLN A 218 -5.79 -11.56 8.12
CA GLN A 218 -6.24 -10.18 7.89
C GLN A 218 -7.46 -10.13 6.97
N LEU A 219 -7.52 -10.98 5.94
CA LEU A 219 -8.71 -11.12 5.08
C LEU A 219 -9.94 -11.58 5.87
N LYS A 220 -9.78 -12.60 6.72
CA LYS A 220 -10.87 -13.07 7.60
C LYS A 220 -11.33 -12.00 8.57
N GLN A 221 -10.41 -11.15 9.03
CA GLN A 221 -10.73 -10.04 9.91
C GLN A 221 -11.64 -9.05 9.19
N VAL A 222 -11.27 -8.61 7.98
CA VAL A 222 -12.12 -7.71 7.17
C VAL A 222 -13.48 -8.35 6.88
N GLU A 223 -13.50 -9.61 6.44
CA GLU A 223 -14.75 -10.33 6.13
C GLU A 223 -15.74 -10.37 7.31
N ARG A 224 -15.24 -10.55 8.54
CA ARG A 224 -16.07 -10.71 9.74
C ARG A 224 -16.37 -9.41 10.47
N GLU A 225 -15.40 -8.50 10.51
CA GLU A 225 -15.39 -7.37 11.45
C GLU A 225 -15.55 -6.03 10.76
N TYR A 226 -15.54 -5.96 9.41
CA TYR A 226 -15.57 -4.67 8.70
C TYR A 226 -16.69 -3.74 9.19
N ARG A 227 -17.87 -4.30 9.45
CA ARG A 227 -19.07 -3.56 9.91
C ARG A 227 -19.09 -3.21 11.38
N ASN A 228 -18.22 -3.80 12.18
CA ASN A 228 -18.14 -3.50 13.60
C ASN A 228 -17.43 -2.17 13.85
N HIS A 229 -16.76 -1.63 12.83
CA HIS A 229 -16.00 -0.40 12.91
C HIS A 229 -16.34 0.54 11.76
N ALA A 230 -16.15 1.84 11.98
CA ALA A 230 -16.33 2.82 10.92
C ALA A 230 -15.16 2.80 9.92
N ALA A 231 -15.37 3.29 8.69
CA ALA A 231 -14.33 3.29 7.65
C ALA A 231 -13.04 4.04 8.06
N ILE A 232 -13.16 5.11 8.86
CA ILE A 232 -12.00 5.87 9.38
C ILE A 232 -11.19 5.02 10.36
N TRP A 233 -11.83 4.17 11.16
CA TRP A 233 -11.13 3.24 12.05
C TRP A 233 -10.27 2.27 11.24
N TRP A 234 -10.84 1.68 10.18
CA TRP A 234 -10.09 0.80 9.25
C TRP A 234 -8.96 1.49 8.52
N TYR A 235 -9.09 2.79 8.24
CA TYR A 235 -8.04 3.59 7.63
C TYR A 235 -6.90 3.91 8.61
N THR A 236 -7.20 4.06 9.91
CA THR A 236 -6.22 4.51 10.91
C THR A 236 -5.56 3.36 11.67
N VAL A 237 -6.21 2.20 11.77
CA VAL A 237 -5.62 0.99 12.37
C VAL A 237 -4.51 0.41 11.48
N GLU A 238 -3.48 -0.16 12.10
CA GLU A 238 -2.39 -0.86 11.44
C GLU A 238 -2.86 -2.15 10.75
N THR A 239 -3.44 -1.99 9.56
CA THR A 239 -3.86 -3.09 8.68
C THR A 239 -3.45 -2.79 7.24
N PHE A 240 -3.50 -3.82 6.40
CA PHE A 240 -3.22 -3.68 4.97
C PHE A 240 -4.17 -2.71 4.23
N ILE A 241 -5.33 -2.37 4.81
CA ILE A 241 -6.31 -1.49 4.16
C ILE A 241 -5.71 -0.11 3.89
N TYR A 242 -5.04 0.48 4.88
CA TYR A 242 -4.36 1.77 4.73
C TYR A 242 -3.30 1.73 3.63
N SER A 243 -2.42 0.72 3.65
CA SER A 243 -1.31 0.62 2.70
C SER A 243 -1.81 0.36 1.28
N MET A 244 -2.78 -0.54 1.12
CA MET A 244 -3.37 -0.91 -0.16
C MET A 244 -4.08 0.29 -0.81
N ILE A 245 -4.96 1.00 -0.09
CA ILE A 245 -5.71 2.09 -0.72
C ILE A 245 -4.81 3.25 -1.10
N ASN A 246 -3.88 3.61 -0.21
CA ASN A 246 -2.94 4.69 -0.47
C ASN A 246 -2.01 4.32 -1.63
N ARG A 247 -1.68 3.05 -1.83
CA ARG A 247 -1.00 2.61 -3.06
C ARG A 247 -1.87 2.81 -4.29
N GLY A 248 -3.09 2.26 -4.27
CA GLY A 248 -3.97 2.27 -5.43
C GLY A 248 -4.15 3.68 -5.97
N LEU A 249 -4.44 4.63 -5.08
CA LEU A 249 -4.62 6.04 -5.41
C LEU A 249 -3.33 6.75 -5.89
N ARG A 250 -2.15 6.37 -5.40
CA ARG A 250 -0.86 6.97 -5.83
C ARG A 250 -0.42 6.51 -7.20
N GLN A 251 -0.50 5.21 -7.44
CA GLN A 251 -0.05 4.58 -8.67
C GLN A 251 -1.12 4.58 -9.74
N MET A 252 -2.35 4.98 -9.39
CA MET A 252 -3.54 4.81 -10.22
C MET A 252 -3.70 3.35 -10.66
N ASP A 253 -3.48 2.43 -9.72
CA ASP A 253 -3.72 1.02 -9.98
C ASP A 253 -5.23 0.78 -10.05
N VAL A 254 -5.72 0.70 -11.28
CA VAL A 254 -7.15 0.54 -11.57
C VAL A 254 -7.72 -0.70 -10.89
N ASN A 255 -6.96 -1.79 -10.76
CA ASN A 255 -7.47 -3.01 -10.13
C ASN A 255 -7.67 -2.79 -8.62
N ILE A 256 -6.68 -2.18 -7.96
CA ILE A 256 -6.79 -1.87 -6.53
C ILE A 256 -7.93 -0.87 -6.30
N ILE A 257 -8.00 0.20 -7.08
CA ILE A 257 -9.04 1.23 -6.88
C ILE A 257 -10.43 0.67 -7.16
N PHE A 258 -10.58 -0.18 -8.18
CA PHE A 258 -11.84 -0.84 -8.48
C PHE A 258 -12.25 -1.78 -7.33
N ASN A 259 -11.36 -2.66 -6.89
CA ASN A 259 -11.66 -3.61 -5.80
C ASN A 259 -11.88 -2.91 -4.44
N MET A 260 -11.20 -1.80 -4.18
CA MET A 260 -11.37 -0.98 -2.98
C MET A 260 -12.41 0.14 -3.15
N GLY A 261 -13.14 0.18 -4.26
CA GLY A 261 -14.07 1.27 -4.57
C GLY A 261 -15.08 1.51 -3.47
N PHE A 262 -15.65 0.43 -2.92
CA PHE A 262 -16.55 0.47 -1.77
C PHE A 262 -15.90 1.18 -0.56
N PHE A 263 -14.64 0.84 -0.25
CA PHE A 263 -13.92 1.41 0.89
C PHE A 263 -13.64 2.90 0.69
N VAL A 264 -13.26 3.31 -0.53
CA VAL A 264 -13.06 4.72 -0.90
C VAL A 264 -14.35 5.51 -0.68
N CYS A 265 -15.48 4.98 -1.15
CA CYS A 265 -16.79 5.61 -0.97
C CYS A 265 -17.16 5.71 0.51
N HIS A 266 -17.04 4.64 1.29
CA HIS A 266 -17.34 4.67 2.73
C HIS A 266 -16.46 5.65 3.49
N LEU A 267 -15.15 5.67 3.21
CA LEU A 267 -14.21 6.55 3.87
C LEU A 267 -14.53 8.02 3.54
N HIS A 268 -14.74 8.34 2.26
CA HIS A 268 -15.14 9.70 1.86
C HIS A 268 -16.46 10.13 2.50
N ASN A 269 -17.48 9.28 2.45
CA ASN A 269 -18.81 9.57 3.00
C ASN A 269 -18.76 9.77 4.52
N HIS A 270 -17.95 8.98 5.21
CA HIS A 270 -17.77 9.12 6.65
C HIS A 270 -17.04 10.44 7.01
N ILE A 271 -15.97 10.80 6.29
CA ILE A 271 -15.29 12.10 6.45
C ILE A 271 -16.25 13.25 6.15
N ALA A 272 -17.05 13.16 5.08
CA ALA A 272 -18.02 14.20 4.71
C ALA A 272 -19.14 14.34 5.74
N LYS A 273 -19.61 13.25 6.34
CA LYS A 273 -20.58 13.26 7.43
C LYS A 273 -20.01 13.98 8.65
N LEU A 274 -18.85 13.55 9.13
CA LEU A 274 -18.18 14.18 10.28
C LEU A 274 -17.88 15.65 10.03
N HIS A 275 -17.43 15.99 8.83
CA HIS A 275 -17.20 17.39 8.43
C HIS A 275 -18.44 18.25 8.67
N ARG A 276 -19.64 17.78 8.26
CA ARG A 276 -20.90 18.51 8.48
C ARG A 276 -21.25 18.62 9.95
N GLU A 277 -21.09 17.54 10.71
CA GLU A 277 -21.37 17.51 12.15
C GLU A 277 -20.43 18.43 12.95
N GLN A 278 -19.16 18.49 12.55
CA GLN A 278 -18.11 19.27 13.21
C GLN A 278 -18.14 20.76 12.83
N LYS A 279 -18.71 21.14 11.68
CA LYS A 279 -18.87 22.56 11.29
C LYS A 279 -19.59 23.42 12.33
N GLY A 280 -20.49 22.83 13.12
CA GLY A 280 -21.22 23.53 14.18
C GLY A 280 -20.50 23.64 15.53
N HIS A 281 -19.34 22.99 15.72
CA HIS A 281 -18.71 22.79 17.03
C HIS A 281 -17.45 23.66 17.23
N ASN A 282 -17.57 24.99 17.15
CA ASN A 282 -16.47 25.95 17.46
C ASN A 282 -15.13 25.67 16.75
N MET A 283 -15.14 25.06 15.57
CA MET A 283 -13.91 24.86 14.81
C MET A 283 -13.35 26.22 14.38
N PRO A 284 -12.05 26.51 14.63
CA PRO A 284 -11.45 27.77 14.21
C PRO A 284 -11.55 27.94 12.70
N THR A 285 -11.87 29.14 12.24
CA THR A 285 -11.93 29.46 10.80
C THR A 285 -10.60 29.17 10.10
N LYS A 286 -9.50 29.40 10.81
CA LYS A 286 -8.14 29.11 10.37
C LYS A 286 -7.38 28.37 11.43
N PHE A 287 -6.67 27.32 11.03
CA PHE A 287 -5.78 26.58 11.91
C PHE A 287 -4.62 25.97 11.13
N GLN A 288 -3.54 25.66 11.83
CA GLN A 288 -2.39 24.97 11.26
C GLN A 288 -2.50 23.47 11.49
N ILE A 289 -2.03 22.73 10.49
CA ILE A 289 -1.86 21.28 10.54
C ILE A 289 -0.48 20.92 10.04
N PHE A 290 0.02 19.81 10.54
CA PHE A 290 1.39 19.35 10.33
C PHE A 290 1.37 17.96 9.71
N ARG A 291 2.33 17.71 8.84
CA ARG A 291 2.60 16.37 8.31
C ARG A 291 4.10 16.19 8.16
N GLY A 292 4.64 15.21 8.85
CA GLY A 292 6.01 14.76 8.65
C GLY A 292 6.08 13.66 7.60
N GLN A 293 7.17 13.62 6.84
CA GLN A 293 7.51 12.52 5.94
C GLN A 293 8.95 12.68 5.45
N GLY A 294 9.55 11.61 4.96
CA GLY A 294 10.74 11.74 4.14
C GLY A 294 10.42 12.06 2.69
N LEU A 295 11.44 12.53 1.98
CA LEU A 295 11.39 12.81 0.55
C LEU A 295 12.65 12.36 -0.17
N SER A 296 12.55 11.87 -1.41
CA SER A 296 13.73 11.57 -2.22
C SER A 296 14.52 12.86 -2.50
N MET A 297 15.85 12.76 -2.66
CA MET A 297 16.65 13.94 -2.97
C MET A 297 16.22 14.59 -4.30
N GLU A 298 15.87 13.79 -5.31
CA GLU A 298 15.39 14.28 -6.60
C GLU A 298 14.11 15.11 -6.45
N ASP A 299 13.13 14.57 -5.73
CA ASP A 299 11.86 15.25 -5.53
C ASP A 299 11.99 16.47 -4.62
N PHE A 300 12.91 16.42 -3.64
CA PHE A 300 13.24 17.54 -2.79
C PHE A 300 13.83 18.71 -3.60
N GLU A 301 14.79 18.45 -4.49
CA GLU A 301 15.35 19.49 -5.34
C GLU A 301 14.29 20.08 -6.29
N LYS A 302 13.45 19.23 -6.90
CA LYS A 302 12.29 19.69 -7.69
C LYS A 302 11.34 20.57 -6.85
N MET A 303 11.10 20.20 -5.60
CA MET A 303 10.25 20.97 -4.69
C MET A 303 10.85 22.35 -4.41
N LYS A 304 12.14 22.39 -4.12
CA LYS A 304 12.89 23.60 -3.75
C LYS A 304 12.89 24.63 -4.88
N THR A 305 12.93 24.19 -6.14
CA THR A 305 12.85 25.06 -7.31
C THR A 305 11.43 25.54 -7.65
N THR A 306 10.39 24.97 -7.03
CA THR A 306 8.96 25.24 -7.34
C THR A 306 8.28 26.19 -6.35
N LYS A 307 8.93 27.29 -5.94
CA LYS A 307 8.28 28.32 -5.11
C LYS A 307 7.05 28.89 -5.84
N GLY A 308 5.92 29.02 -5.15
CA GLY A 308 4.64 29.45 -5.74
C GLY A 308 3.94 28.36 -6.55
N GLY A 309 4.59 27.21 -6.78
CA GLY A 309 4.01 26.07 -7.49
C GLY A 309 2.87 25.42 -6.72
N LEU A 310 2.02 24.71 -7.46
CA LEU A 310 0.89 23.96 -6.89
C LEU A 310 1.29 22.51 -6.58
N ARG A 311 0.74 21.99 -5.50
CA ARG A 311 0.91 20.61 -5.03
C ARG A 311 -0.43 20.01 -4.68
N SER A 312 -0.68 18.79 -5.16
CA SER A 312 -1.87 18.03 -4.79
C SER A 312 -1.50 16.75 -4.07
N PHE A 313 -2.34 16.35 -3.13
CA PHE A 313 -2.31 15.01 -2.54
C PHE A 313 -3.46 14.19 -3.14
N ASN A 314 -3.12 13.16 -3.91
CA ASN A 314 -4.10 12.33 -4.62
C ASN A 314 -4.75 11.28 -3.68
N ASN A 315 -4.16 11.07 -2.51
CA ASN A 315 -4.64 10.19 -1.47
C ASN A 315 -5.46 10.95 -0.42
N PHE A 316 -6.11 10.19 0.47
CA PHE A 316 -6.54 10.73 1.76
C PHE A 316 -5.31 11.28 2.49
N LEU A 317 -5.44 12.48 3.03
CA LEU A 317 -4.33 13.21 3.62
C LEU A 317 -4.51 13.25 5.13
N SER A 318 -3.74 12.41 5.83
CA SER A 318 -3.62 12.40 7.28
C SER A 318 -2.61 13.47 7.75
N THR A 319 -3.01 14.24 8.75
CA THR A 319 -2.25 15.37 9.33
C THR A 319 -2.56 15.47 10.81
N SER A 320 -1.73 16.17 11.58
CA SER A 320 -1.94 16.41 13.01
C SER A 320 -2.05 17.90 13.32
N ARG A 321 -2.85 18.28 14.32
CA ARG A 321 -2.81 19.63 14.90
C ARG A 321 -1.63 19.81 15.87
N ASP A 322 -1.11 18.72 16.42
CA ASP A 322 0.08 18.76 17.26
C ASP A 322 1.35 18.81 16.39
N ARG A 323 2.05 19.95 16.49
CA ARG A 323 3.32 20.16 15.78
C ARG A 323 4.40 19.17 16.21
N LYS A 324 4.36 18.58 17.42
CA LYS A 324 5.42 17.71 17.93
C LYS A 324 5.39 16.32 17.31
N ILE A 325 4.20 15.80 17.08
CA ILE A 325 3.98 14.43 16.56
C ILE A 325 4.56 14.28 15.16
N SER A 326 4.34 15.26 14.29
CA SER A 326 4.75 15.20 12.88
C SER A 326 6.28 15.04 12.69
N PRO A 327 7.13 15.87 13.29
CA PRO A 327 8.57 15.69 13.25
C PRO A 327 9.05 14.41 13.92
N GLU A 328 8.54 14.08 15.11
CA GLU A 328 9.05 12.97 15.93
C GLU A 328 8.74 11.60 15.32
N ASN A 329 7.51 11.40 14.85
CA ASN A 329 7.04 10.09 14.42
C ASN A 329 7.12 9.89 12.90
N PHE A 330 7.23 10.96 12.10
CA PHE A 330 7.10 10.84 10.64
C PHE A 330 8.20 11.54 9.83
N ALA A 331 8.71 12.70 10.26
CA ALA A 331 9.79 13.39 9.51
C ALA A 331 11.18 12.90 9.89
N ARG A 332 11.54 12.91 11.19
CA ARG A 332 12.87 12.51 11.67
C ARG A 332 13.19 11.04 11.41
N PRO A 333 12.25 10.09 11.50
CA PRO A 333 12.55 8.71 11.14
C PRO A 333 13.13 8.58 9.72
N ALA A 334 12.72 9.42 8.76
CA ALA A 334 13.30 9.44 7.41
C ALA A 334 14.82 9.73 7.36
N THR A 335 15.39 10.36 8.38
CA THR A 335 16.84 10.59 8.46
C THR A 335 17.66 9.31 8.57
N GLN A 336 17.05 8.20 9.01
CA GLN A 336 17.71 6.90 9.07
C GLN A 336 18.14 6.42 7.67
N ASN A 337 17.48 6.92 6.62
CA ASN A 337 17.86 6.63 5.26
C ASN A 337 18.61 7.82 4.63
N LEU A 338 19.90 7.62 4.37
CA LEU A 338 20.79 8.65 3.83
C LEU A 338 20.41 9.15 2.43
N THR A 339 19.53 8.47 1.70
CA THR A 339 19.06 8.95 0.39
C THR A 339 17.88 9.93 0.50
N LEU A 340 17.43 10.23 1.72
CA LEU A 340 16.15 10.87 1.99
C LEU A 340 16.28 12.16 2.81
N VAL A 341 15.49 13.17 2.45
CA VAL A 341 15.43 14.45 3.14
C VAL A 341 14.19 14.47 4.02
N SER A 342 14.33 14.82 5.29
CA SER A 342 13.20 14.90 6.21
C SER A 342 12.41 16.18 5.97
N ILE A 343 11.12 16.05 5.69
CA ILE A 343 10.23 17.15 5.38
C ILE A 343 9.14 17.25 6.46
N LEU A 344 8.97 18.46 6.99
CA LEU A 344 7.82 18.88 7.75
C LEU A 344 6.97 19.82 6.90
N PHE A 345 5.80 19.36 6.46
CA PHE A 345 4.81 20.25 5.90
C PHE A 345 4.08 20.99 7.02
N VAL A 346 4.03 22.31 6.91
CA VAL A 346 3.21 23.19 7.72
C VAL A 346 2.13 23.75 6.81
N MET A 347 0.89 23.33 7.02
CA MET A 347 -0.23 23.68 6.16
C MET A 347 -1.18 24.62 6.90
N ALA A 348 -1.48 25.76 6.29
CA ALA A 348 -2.55 26.63 6.76
C ALA A 348 -3.89 26.13 6.19
N ASN A 349 -4.79 25.69 7.07
CA ASN A 349 -6.14 25.30 6.71
C ASN A 349 -7.11 26.46 6.94
N ASP A 350 -7.99 26.69 5.96
CA ASP A 350 -9.10 27.62 6.04
C ASP A 350 -10.41 26.85 5.82
N THR A 351 -11.29 26.87 6.82
CA THR A 351 -12.54 26.12 6.79
C THR A 351 -13.55 26.68 5.79
N ALA A 352 -13.46 27.96 5.45
CA ALA A 352 -14.30 28.59 4.43
C ALA A 352 -13.92 28.07 3.04
N ILE A 353 -12.61 27.96 2.76
CA ILE A 353 -12.12 27.37 1.50
C ILE A 353 -12.61 25.93 1.38
N CYS A 354 -12.46 25.12 2.43
CA CYS A 354 -12.91 23.71 2.42
C CYS A 354 -14.41 23.56 2.18
N SER A 355 -15.20 24.49 2.72
CA SER A 355 -16.66 24.51 2.55
C SER A 355 -17.07 24.79 1.11
N ASN A 356 -16.31 25.64 0.41
CA ASN A 356 -16.58 26.05 -0.96
C ASN A 356 -15.96 25.11 -2.01
N SER A 357 -14.91 24.36 -1.66
CA SER A 357 -14.15 23.52 -2.59
C SER A 357 -14.56 22.04 -2.62
N SER A 358 -15.68 21.66 -1.98
CA SER A 358 -16.13 20.26 -1.85
C SER A 358 -15.03 19.31 -1.34
N THR A 359 -14.18 19.80 -0.42
CA THR A 359 -13.04 19.03 0.11
C THR A 359 -13.22 18.79 1.62
N PRO A 360 -14.11 17.85 2.00
CA PRO A 360 -14.40 17.58 3.40
C PRO A 360 -13.18 17.10 4.17
N PHE A 361 -13.20 17.38 5.46
CA PHE A 361 -12.21 16.94 6.42
C PHE A 361 -12.87 16.65 7.74
N ALA A 362 -12.26 15.76 8.52
CA ALA A 362 -12.77 15.39 9.83
C ALA A 362 -11.63 15.35 10.84
N GLU A 363 -11.90 15.85 12.04
CA GLU A 363 -11.14 15.46 13.22
C GLU A 363 -11.52 14.02 13.57
N VAL A 364 -10.52 13.14 13.67
CA VAL A 364 -10.76 11.69 13.83
C VAL A 364 -10.54 11.18 15.24
N SER A 365 -10.20 12.07 16.18
CA SER A 365 -9.92 11.79 17.59
C SER A 365 -10.97 10.91 18.29
N LYS A 366 -12.24 10.99 17.88
CA LYS A 366 -13.35 10.20 18.48
C LYS A 366 -13.66 8.88 17.76
N VAL A 367 -13.18 8.69 16.54
CA VAL A 367 -13.60 7.59 15.65
C VAL A 367 -12.45 6.76 15.08
N GLY A 368 -11.24 7.32 15.08
CA GLY A 368 -10.02 6.67 14.63
C GLY A 368 -9.47 5.70 15.67
N TYR A 369 -8.52 4.88 15.24
CA TYR A 369 -7.89 3.85 16.08
C TYR A 369 -7.08 4.46 17.24
N TYR A 370 -6.27 5.48 16.96
CA TYR A 370 -5.40 6.16 17.94
C TYR A 370 -6.12 7.15 18.85
N LYS A 371 -7.40 7.40 18.58
CA LYS A 371 -8.25 8.32 19.34
C LYS A 371 -7.59 9.72 19.51
N ASP A 372 -7.63 10.29 20.71
CA ASP A 372 -7.13 11.63 21.02
C ASP A 372 -5.59 11.75 21.06
N GLN A 373 -4.84 10.69 20.75
CA GLN A 373 -3.37 10.70 20.89
C GLN A 373 -2.66 11.54 19.82
N GLU A 374 -3.24 11.66 18.63
CA GLU A 374 -2.55 12.27 17.47
C GLU A 374 -3.13 13.61 17.03
N GLU A 375 -4.23 14.07 17.64
CA GLU A 375 -5.01 15.22 17.16
C GLU A 375 -5.19 15.22 15.63
N GLU A 376 -5.48 14.02 15.08
CA GLU A 376 -5.45 13.79 13.65
C GLU A 376 -6.62 14.50 12.95
N ILE A 377 -6.30 15.25 11.90
CA ILE A 377 -7.23 15.78 10.92
C ILE A 377 -7.03 15.02 9.61
N LEU A 378 -8.06 14.29 9.22
CA LEU A 378 -8.09 13.51 7.99
C LEU A 378 -8.87 14.23 6.90
N PHE A 379 -8.20 14.45 5.77
CA PHE A 379 -8.79 15.06 4.60
C PHE A 379 -9.12 14.02 3.54
N THR A 380 -10.22 14.24 2.80
CA THR A 380 -10.45 13.50 1.56
C THR A 380 -9.34 13.77 0.52
N THR A 381 -9.30 12.95 -0.51
CA THR A 381 -8.52 13.17 -1.73
C THR A 381 -8.77 14.56 -2.35
N ARG A 382 -7.82 15.05 -3.17
CA ARG A 382 -7.92 16.29 -3.98
C ARG A 382 -7.70 17.60 -3.25
N LYS A 383 -6.83 17.60 -2.24
CA LYS A 383 -6.35 18.84 -1.64
C LYS A 383 -5.28 19.47 -2.52
N ILE A 384 -5.47 20.72 -2.94
CA ILE A 384 -4.43 21.48 -3.62
C ILE A 384 -3.89 22.56 -2.67
N PHE A 385 -2.57 22.64 -2.62
CA PHE A 385 -1.80 23.59 -1.85
C PHE A 385 -0.87 24.37 -2.78
N ARG A 386 -0.60 25.62 -2.42
CA ARG A 386 0.46 26.42 -3.01
C ARG A 386 1.67 26.41 -2.08
N ILE A 387 2.85 26.16 -2.64
CA ILE A 387 4.11 26.25 -1.90
C ILE A 387 4.42 27.73 -1.65
N ASP A 388 4.43 28.14 -0.39
CA ASP A 388 4.80 29.49 0.02
C ASP A 388 6.33 29.62 0.13
N ARG A 389 6.91 28.85 1.06
CA ARG A 389 8.34 28.87 1.34
C ARG A 389 8.86 27.53 1.83
N THR A 390 10.12 27.26 1.54
CA THR A 390 10.88 26.09 1.98
C THR A 390 12.09 26.58 2.74
N GLU A 391 12.25 26.16 4.00
CA GLU A 391 13.29 26.63 4.91
C GLU A 391 13.92 25.46 5.66
N ARG A 392 15.23 25.54 5.92
CA ARG A 392 15.91 24.52 6.73
C ARG A 392 15.55 24.75 8.20
N VAL A 393 15.26 23.68 8.92
CA VAL A 393 15.00 23.73 10.36
C VAL A 393 16.28 23.32 11.09
N GLU A 394 16.69 24.12 12.06
CA GLU A 394 17.72 23.68 13.00
C GLU A 394 17.16 22.56 13.87
N ASP A 395 17.74 21.38 13.76
CA ASP A 395 17.36 20.21 14.53
C ASP A 395 18.59 19.61 15.22
N LYS A 396 18.43 19.21 16.48
CA LYS A 396 19.54 18.68 17.29
C LYS A 396 20.03 17.33 16.79
N HIS A 397 19.22 16.61 16.01
CA HIS A 397 19.49 15.25 15.57
C HIS A 397 19.88 15.16 14.09
N THR A 398 19.58 16.20 13.29
CA THR A 398 19.84 16.18 11.85
C THR A 398 20.01 17.57 11.26
N ASP A 399 20.86 17.70 10.25
CA ASP A 399 20.98 18.87 9.39
C ASP A 399 20.07 18.80 8.15
N ARG A 400 19.31 17.72 8.00
CA ARG A 400 18.48 17.40 6.82
C ARG A 400 16.98 17.57 7.04
N LEU A 401 16.58 18.28 8.08
CA LEU A 401 15.17 18.62 8.32
C LEU A 401 14.81 19.94 7.63
N TRP A 402 13.79 19.90 6.79
CA TRP A 402 13.26 21.06 6.08
C TRP A 402 11.79 21.26 6.39
N GLN A 403 11.40 22.51 6.60
CA GLN A 403 10.02 22.93 6.75
C GLN A 403 9.53 23.50 5.41
N VAL A 404 8.37 23.02 4.98
CA VAL A 404 7.71 23.48 3.75
C VAL A 404 6.34 24.05 4.14
N ASN A 405 6.19 25.35 3.95
CA ASN A 405 4.94 26.04 4.25
C ASN A 405 4.03 25.98 3.04
N LEU A 406 2.82 25.50 3.27
CA LEU A 406 1.81 25.24 2.26
C LEU A 406 0.54 26.03 2.59
N ASN A 407 0.03 26.76 1.61
CA ASN A 407 -1.24 27.48 1.73
C ASN A 407 -2.32 26.73 0.97
N MET A 408 -3.43 26.43 1.65
CA MET A 408 -4.56 25.77 1.01
C MET A 408 -5.22 26.72 0.00
N ILE A 409 -5.46 26.22 -1.21
CA ILE A 409 -6.15 26.98 -2.27
C ILE A 409 -7.51 26.37 -2.64
N GLY A 410 -7.84 25.18 -2.13
CA GLY A 410 -9.11 24.49 -2.40
C GLY A 410 -9.03 23.56 -3.61
N ASN A 411 -9.99 23.69 -4.54
CA ASN A 411 -10.12 22.96 -5.80
C ASN A 411 -9.66 23.82 -7.00
N LEU A 412 -9.52 23.21 -8.19
CA LEU A 412 -8.99 23.87 -9.39
C LEU A 412 -9.73 25.15 -9.80
N GLU A 413 -11.02 25.27 -9.48
CA GLU A 413 -11.85 26.45 -9.78
C GLU A 413 -11.35 27.72 -9.09
N ASN A 414 -10.61 27.59 -7.98
CA ASN A 414 -10.03 28.71 -7.23
C ASN A 414 -8.60 29.06 -7.65
N VAL A 415 -8.04 28.36 -8.64
CA VAL A 415 -6.71 28.64 -9.19
C VAL A 415 -6.85 29.79 -10.20
N LYS A 416 -6.70 31.04 -9.73
CA LYS A 416 -6.40 32.15 -10.65
C LYS A 416 -4.96 32.00 -11.16
N PRO A 417 -4.71 32.28 -12.46
CA PRO A 417 -3.41 32.15 -13.10
C PRO A 417 -2.33 32.98 -12.42
#